data_AF-A0A661P6J6-F1
#
_entry.id   AF-A0A661P6J6-F1
#
_cell.length_a   1.000
_cell.length_b   1.000
_cell.length_c   1.000
_cell.angle_alpha   90.00
_cell.angle_beta   90.00
_cell.angle_gamma   90.00
#
_symmetry.space_group_name_H-M   'P 1'
#
loop_
_entity.id
_entity.type
_entity.pdbx_description
1 polymer ?
#
loop_
_entity_poly.entity_id
_entity_poly.type
_entity_poly.pdbx_seq_one_letter_code
_entity_poly.pdbx_strand_id
1 'polypeptide(L)' 'MTTISFGTSGWRAIMNQDFTFANAKICAQAIADYLQQQKVAAQGIVIG' A
#
# COMPACT_ATOMS: atom_id res chain seq x y z
N MET A 1 -2.08 16.21 -4.90
CA MET A 1 -2.01 14.84 -4.36
C MET A 1 -2.15 13.90 -5.53
N THR A 2 -1.13 13.09 -5.83
CA THR A 2 -1.23 12.06 -6.87
C THR A 2 -2.13 10.94 -6.38
N THR A 3 -2.93 10.38 -7.29
CA THR A 3 -4.04 9.49 -6.95
C THR A 3 -3.55 8.06 -6.79
N ILE A 4 -3.77 7.45 -5.63
CA ILE A 4 -3.62 6.01 -5.42
C ILE A 4 -4.96 5.36 -5.74
N SER A 5 -4.98 4.39 -6.67
CA SER A 5 -6.20 3.69 -7.08
C SER A 5 -5.94 2.19 -7.23
N PHE A 6 -6.71 1.37 -6.53
CA PHE A 6 -6.57 -0.09 -6.56
C PHE A 6 -7.53 -0.69 -7.59
N GLY A 7 -6.99 -1.42 -8.56
CA GLY A 7 -7.75 -2.31 -9.43
C GLY A 7 -7.81 -3.73 -8.88
N THR A 8 -8.29 -4.67 -9.69
CA THR A 8 -8.37 -6.10 -9.34
C THR A 8 -7.00 -6.73 -9.05
N SER A 9 -5.94 -6.21 -9.68
CA SER A 9 -4.55 -6.67 -9.54
C SER A 9 -3.69 -5.71 -8.72
N GLY A 10 -4.28 -5.03 -7.74
CA GLY A 10 -3.59 -4.04 -6.91
C GLY A 10 -3.47 -2.67 -7.56
N TRP A 11 -2.55 -1.86 -7.05
CA TRP A 11 -2.26 -0.53 -7.59
C TRP A 11 -1.11 -0.59 -8.61
N ARG A 12 -1.34 -0.05 -9.80
CA ARG A 12 -0.35 0.10 -10.87
C ARG A 12 -0.28 1.56 -11.29
N ALA A 13 0.93 2.07 -11.47
CA ALA A 13 1.18 3.48 -11.72
C ALA A 13 2.50 3.68 -12.47
N ILE A 14 2.67 4.86 -13.08
CA ILE A 14 3.90 5.23 -13.80
C ILE A 14 4.96 5.67 -12.79
N MET A 15 6.17 5.11 -12.90
CA MET A 15 7.31 5.45 -12.05
C MET A 15 7.68 6.94 -12.18
N ASN A 16 8.03 7.57 -11.05
CA ASN A 16 8.34 9.00 -10.93
C ASN A 16 7.19 9.96 -11.29
N GLN A 17 5.97 9.45 -11.51
CA GLN A 17 4.76 10.25 -11.60
C GLN A 17 3.84 9.92 -10.42
N ASP A 18 3.18 8.78 -10.49
CA ASP A 18 2.25 8.31 -9.47
C ASP A 18 2.87 7.23 -8.59
N PHE A 19 3.71 6.36 -9.18
CA PHE A 19 4.49 5.38 -8.43
C PHE A 19 5.75 6.07 -7.89
N THR A 20 5.58 6.71 -6.74
CA THR A 20 6.63 7.44 -6.01
C THR A 20 6.86 6.81 -4.65
N PHE A 21 8.04 7.04 -4.04
CA PHE A 21 8.31 6.59 -2.68
C PHE A 21 7.31 7.12 -1.65
N ALA A 22 6.82 8.36 -1.84
CA ALA A 22 5.81 8.96 -0.97
C ALA A 22 4.50 8.16 -1.02
N ASN A 23 4.01 7.83 -2.21
CA ASN A 23 2.77 7.06 -2.37
C ASN A 23 2.95 5.60 -1.95
N ALA A 24 4.11 4.99 -2.21
CA ALA A 24 4.43 3.65 -1.72
C ALA A 24 4.41 3.58 -0.18
N LYS A 25 4.93 4.61 0.51
CA LYS A 25 4.87 4.72 1.98
C LYS A 25 3.43 4.81 2.48
N ILE A 26 2.57 5.56 1.80
CA ILE A 26 1.14 5.64 2.14
C ILE A 26 0.48 4.27 2.03
N CYS A 27 0.71 3.54 0.93
CA CYS A 27 0.19 2.19 0.75
C CYS A 27 0.68 1.23 1.86
N ALA A 28 1.97 1.25 2.18
CA ALA A 28 2.53 0.41 3.24
C ALA A 28 1.91 0.71 4.61
N GLN A 29 1.74 1.99 4.96
CA GLN A 29 1.09 2.38 6.21
C GLN A 29 -0.37 1.95 6.23
N ALA A 30 -1.11 2.14 5.14
CA ALA A 30 -2.51 1.75 5.05
C ALA A 30 -2.70 0.22 5.24
N ILE A 31 -1.79 -0.59 4.70
CA ILE A 31 -1.79 -2.05 4.94
C ILE A 31 -1.51 -2.36 6.41
N ALA A 32 -0.52 -1.71 7.03
CA ALA A 32 -0.22 -1.89 8.44
C ALA A 32 -1.43 -1.52 9.33
N ASP A 33 -2.06 -0.38 9.07
CA ASP A 33 -3.25 0.09 9.79
C ASP A 33 -4.41 -0.88 9.62
N TYR A 34 -4.62 -1.41 8.41
CA TYR A 34 -5.64 -2.42 8.15
C TYR A 34 -5.41 -3.69 8.98
N LEU A 35 -4.18 -4.22 9.03
CA LEU A 35 -3.87 -5.41 9.82
C LEU A 35 -4.04 -5.20 11.33
N GLN A 36 -3.72 -4.00 11.81
CA GLN A 36 -3.97 -3.61 13.21
C GLN A 36 -5.48 -3.60 13.49
N GLN A 37 -6.29 -2.99 12.61
CA GLN A 37 -7.74 -2.95 12.75
C GLN A 37 -8.38 -4.34 12.72
N GLN A 38 -7.87 -5.24 11.87
CA GLN A 38 -8.29 -6.63 11.80
C GLN A 38 -7.74 -7.50 12.95
N LYS A 39 -6.88 -6.94 13.83
CA LYS A 39 -6.24 -7.64 14.97
C LYS A 39 -5.39 -8.85 14.56
N VAL A 40 -4.82 -8.83 13.36
CA VAL A 40 -3.96 -9.91 12.81
C VAL A 40 -2.52 -9.47 12.56
N ALA A 41 -2.15 -8.25 12.95
CA ALA A 41 -0.81 -7.70 12.73
C ALA A 41 0.35 -8.60 13.22
N ALA A 42 0.13 -9.38 14.28
CA ALA A 42 1.12 -10.33 14.81
C ALA A 42 1.47 -11.49 13.86
N GLN A 43 0.64 -11.76 12.84
CA GLN A 43 0.92 -12.78 11.83
C GLN A 43 2.00 -12.34 10.82
N GLY A 44 2.33 -11.05 10.79
CA GLY A 44 3.30 -10.48 9.85
C GLY A 44 2.76 -10.35 8.43
N ILE A 45 3.65 -9.92 7.51
CA ILE A 45 3.37 -9.76 6.08
C ILE A 45 4.53 -10.41 5.32
N VAL A 46 4.21 -11.14 4.24
CA VAL A 46 5.21 -11.60 3.26
C VAL A 46 5.32 -10.56 2.15
N ILE A 47 6.54 -10.15 1.82
CA ILE A 47 6.85 -9.15 0.79
C ILE A 47 7.70 -9.82 -0.30
N GLY A 48 7.38 -9.57 -1.57
CA GLY A 48 8.07 -10.11 -2.74
C GLY A 48 8.02 -9.18 -3.95
#